data_AF-A0A0K1RAG5-F1
#
_entry.id   AF-A0A0K1RAG5-F1
#
_cell.length_a   1.000
_cell.length_b   1.000
_cell.length_c   1.000
_cell.angle_alpha   90.00
_cell.angle_beta   90.00
_cell.angle_gamma   90.00
#
_symmetry.space_group_name_H-M   'P 1'
#
loop_
_entity.id
_entity.type
_entity.pdbx_description
1 polymer ?
#
loop_
_entity_poly.entity_id
_entity_poly.type
_entity_poly.pdbx_seq_one_letter_code
_entity_poly.pdbx_strand_id
1 'polypeptide(L)'
;MNQPQLAHTLAEMLPEMAQPQPGTTFANAQLVVLNEALARELGLDPEWLRSHDGVQWLAGSQGGHAMAYSGHQFGQFVPLLGDGRATLLGNLPTTGDQGGYEIQLKGSGLTGFSRPGSDGAGAIGPMLREYLVSEFMHAVGIPTTRSLAVLSTGQHVIRRQGGVPGGIVVRVAKSHLRIGSVQYAATQSTELVEKVIRAAGFDSPVALLQHTLDSQLALVAKWMRIGFVHGVMNTDNAALSGETIDYGPCAFTETYDPDAVFSSIDAQGRYRFGHQPSIAVWNVARLAEALLGVMDQDTAQSILGQAQQRWDAAWNAEVPNPEELAAAEDLFEFNGIVFGPRNGMLERAIVEAERNSNLEPFLELARATQDPFNPDAGPEWMKAPEGAFPFRTFCGT
;
A
#
# COMPACT_ATOMS: atom_id res chain seq x y z
N MET A 1 -28.64 9.29 -5.18
CA MET A 1 -28.05 8.44 -6.23
C MET A 1 -28.03 7.01 -5.75
N ASN A 2 -27.86 6.05 -6.67
CA ASN A 2 -27.92 4.62 -6.35
C ASN A 2 -26.57 4.09 -5.89
N GLN A 3 -26.60 3.02 -5.11
CA GLN A 3 -25.43 2.25 -4.68
C GLN A 3 -24.55 1.83 -5.88
N PRO A 4 -23.22 1.95 -5.80
CA PRO A 4 -22.29 1.47 -6.82
C PRO A 4 -22.43 -0.03 -7.05
N GLN A 5 -22.42 -0.43 -8.31
CA GLN A 5 -22.35 -1.83 -8.71
C GLN A 5 -20.88 -2.20 -8.95
N LEU A 6 -20.39 -3.21 -8.24
CA LEU A 6 -19.04 -3.73 -8.40
C LEU A 6 -19.10 -5.03 -9.21
N ALA A 7 -18.17 -5.19 -10.13
CA ALA A 7 -17.87 -6.50 -10.69
C ALA A 7 -16.92 -7.26 -9.74
N HIS A 8 -16.88 -8.59 -9.86
CA HIS A 8 -15.97 -9.42 -9.07
C HIS A 8 -14.94 -10.10 -9.99
N THR A 9 -14.42 -9.36 -10.97
CA THR A 9 -13.62 -9.90 -12.08
C THR A 9 -12.43 -10.72 -11.58
N LEU A 10 -11.70 -10.26 -10.56
CA LEU A 10 -10.56 -11.00 -10.04
C LEU A 10 -10.97 -12.34 -9.41
N ALA A 11 -12.07 -12.37 -8.65
CA ALA A 11 -12.58 -13.58 -8.03
C ALA A 11 -13.18 -14.57 -9.06
N GLU A 12 -13.79 -14.05 -10.13
CA GLU A 12 -14.31 -14.84 -11.25
C GLU A 12 -13.18 -15.44 -12.10
N MET A 13 -12.08 -14.70 -12.30
CA MET A 13 -10.91 -15.18 -13.04
C MET A 13 -10.02 -16.14 -12.24
N LEU A 14 -10.01 -16.01 -10.90
CA LEU A 14 -9.17 -16.79 -9.98
C LEU A 14 -9.99 -17.44 -8.86
N PRO A 15 -11.02 -18.26 -9.16
CA PRO A 15 -11.87 -18.87 -8.15
C PRO A 15 -11.09 -19.79 -7.19
N GLU A 16 -9.96 -20.35 -7.63
CA GLU A 16 -9.08 -21.20 -6.81
C GLU A 16 -8.35 -20.40 -5.72
N MET A 17 -8.25 -19.07 -5.88
CA MET A 17 -7.58 -18.17 -4.94
C MET A 17 -8.57 -17.30 -4.17
N ALA A 18 -9.84 -17.23 -4.58
CA ALA A 18 -10.83 -16.34 -4.00
C ALA A 18 -11.74 -17.07 -3.01
N GLN A 19 -11.76 -16.62 -1.76
CA GLN A 19 -12.68 -17.12 -0.75
C GLN A 19 -13.80 -16.10 -0.50
N PRO A 20 -15.08 -16.43 -0.79
CA PRO A 20 -16.20 -15.54 -0.51
C PRO A 20 -16.24 -15.12 0.97
N GLN A 21 -16.48 -13.83 1.20
CA GLN A 21 -16.64 -13.23 2.52
C GLN A 21 -18.04 -12.64 2.64
N PRO A 22 -18.81 -13.01 3.68
CA PRO A 22 -20.11 -12.41 3.92
C PRO A 22 -19.96 -10.92 4.27
N GLY A 23 -21.01 -10.16 3.99
CA GLY A 23 -21.08 -8.77 4.42
C GLY A 23 -21.06 -8.62 5.92
N THR A 24 -20.38 -7.57 6.39
CA THR A 24 -20.34 -7.20 7.81
C THR A 24 -20.98 -5.83 8.00
N THR A 25 -21.90 -5.74 8.95
CA THR A 25 -22.59 -4.49 9.30
C THR A 25 -22.06 -3.98 10.63
N PHE A 26 -21.68 -2.71 10.66
CA PHE A 26 -21.19 -2.04 11.87
C PHE A 26 -22.22 -1.01 12.31
N ALA A 27 -22.95 -1.32 13.39
CA ALA A 27 -24.09 -0.51 13.85
C ALA A 27 -23.73 0.96 14.11
N ASN A 28 -22.50 1.22 14.56
CA ASN A 28 -22.00 2.54 14.90
C ASN A 28 -20.83 2.97 13.99
N ALA A 29 -20.76 2.45 12.76
CA ALA A 29 -19.75 2.93 11.82
C ALA A 29 -19.93 4.41 11.53
N GLN A 30 -18.83 5.15 11.55
CA GLN A 30 -18.81 6.58 11.22
C GLN A 30 -17.68 6.87 10.25
N LEU A 31 -17.97 7.74 9.28
CA LEU A 31 -16.97 8.25 8.37
C LEU A 31 -16.01 9.18 9.13
N VAL A 32 -14.72 8.87 9.06
CA VAL A 32 -13.65 9.67 9.69
C VAL A 32 -13.00 10.58 8.65
N VAL A 33 -12.70 10.03 7.47
CA VAL A 33 -12.18 10.78 6.32
C VAL A 33 -12.82 10.24 5.04
N LEU A 34 -13.17 11.14 4.12
CA LEU A 34 -13.58 10.80 2.75
C LEU A 34 -12.76 11.61 1.75
N ASN A 35 -12.10 10.91 0.84
CA ASN A 35 -11.39 11.49 -0.28
C ASN A 35 -12.39 11.82 -1.40
N GLU A 36 -13.01 13.00 -1.32
CA GLU A 36 -14.02 13.38 -2.30
C GLU A 36 -13.47 13.58 -3.71
N ALA A 37 -12.20 13.97 -3.84
CA ALA A 37 -11.57 14.14 -5.15
C ALA A 37 -11.46 12.77 -5.85
N LEU A 38 -10.94 11.77 -5.14
CA LEU A 38 -10.88 10.39 -5.64
C LEU A 38 -12.28 9.80 -5.85
N ALA A 39 -13.24 10.07 -4.96
CA ALA A 39 -14.62 9.61 -5.16
C ALA A 39 -15.18 10.11 -6.51
N ARG A 40 -14.99 11.41 -6.83
CA ARG A 40 -15.42 11.99 -8.11
C ARG A 40 -14.65 11.41 -9.30
N GLU A 41 -13.34 11.21 -9.17
CA GLU A 41 -12.49 10.55 -10.18
C GLU A 41 -13.00 9.15 -10.53
N LEU A 42 -13.44 8.40 -9.52
CA LEU A 42 -13.99 7.05 -9.65
C LEU A 42 -15.47 7.03 -10.09
N GLY A 43 -16.09 8.19 -10.33
CA GLY A 43 -17.52 8.28 -10.67
C GLY A 43 -18.47 7.97 -9.51
N LEU A 44 -17.98 8.01 -8.27
CA LEU A 44 -18.76 7.84 -7.04
C LEU A 44 -19.29 9.19 -6.55
N ASP A 45 -20.51 9.17 -6.00
CA ASP A 45 -21.15 10.36 -5.41
C ASP A 45 -20.70 10.57 -3.95
N PRO A 46 -19.94 11.63 -3.62
CA PRO A 46 -19.52 11.90 -2.26
C PRO A 46 -20.69 12.09 -1.28
N GLU A 47 -21.81 12.65 -1.72
CA GLU A 47 -22.96 12.87 -0.85
C GLU A 47 -23.67 11.56 -0.52
N TRP A 48 -23.77 10.65 -1.48
CA TRP A 48 -24.24 9.29 -1.20
C TRP A 48 -23.27 8.53 -0.27
N LEU A 49 -21.95 8.65 -0.46
CA LEU A 49 -20.96 8.01 0.41
C LEU A 49 -21.03 8.49 1.88
N ARG A 50 -21.53 9.70 2.12
CA ARG A 50 -21.82 10.24 3.46
C ARG A 50 -23.14 9.77 4.07
N SER A 51 -24.05 9.26 3.25
CA SER A 51 -25.32 8.73 3.73
C SER A 51 -25.12 7.48 4.59
N HIS A 52 -26.14 7.10 5.37
CA HIS A 52 -26.10 5.87 6.16
C HIS A 52 -25.77 4.64 5.30
N ASP A 53 -26.42 4.50 4.15
CA ASP A 53 -26.22 3.37 3.24
C ASP A 53 -24.80 3.37 2.64
N GLY A 54 -24.28 4.56 2.29
CA GLY A 54 -22.91 4.74 1.80
C GLY A 54 -21.86 4.35 2.84
N VAL A 55 -22.04 4.77 4.09
CA VAL A 55 -21.16 4.39 5.21
C VAL A 55 -21.18 2.88 5.44
N GLN A 56 -22.35 2.24 5.42
CA GLN A 56 -22.43 0.78 5.56
C GLN A 56 -21.80 0.05 4.36
N TRP A 57 -21.93 0.59 3.16
CA TRP A 57 -21.27 0.04 1.97
C TRP A 57 -19.74 0.14 2.07
N LEU A 58 -19.21 1.31 2.46
CA LEU A 58 -17.78 1.52 2.73
C LEU A 58 -17.25 0.64 3.88
N ALA A 59 -18.13 0.23 4.80
CA ALA A 59 -17.80 -0.70 5.88
C ALA A 59 -17.92 -2.18 5.49
N GLY A 60 -18.35 -2.49 4.26
CA GLY A 60 -18.37 -3.86 3.72
C GLY A 60 -19.67 -4.63 3.93
N SER A 61 -20.81 -3.95 4.05
CA SER A 61 -22.13 -4.59 4.27
C SER A 61 -22.56 -5.57 3.17
N GLN A 62 -21.97 -5.49 1.98
CA GLN A 62 -22.27 -6.37 0.84
C GLN A 62 -21.38 -7.62 0.79
N GLY A 63 -20.30 -7.65 1.55
CA GLY A 63 -19.30 -8.70 1.46
C GLY A 63 -18.45 -8.58 0.20
N GLY A 64 -17.74 -9.65 -0.12
CA GLY A 64 -16.77 -9.67 -1.20
C GLY A 64 -15.96 -10.94 -1.16
N HIS A 65 -14.66 -10.83 -1.39
CA HIS A 65 -13.74 -11.96 -1.38
C HIS A 65 -12.47 -11.64 -0.58
N ALA A 66 -11.89 -12.65 0.03
CA ALA A 66 -10.53 -12.61 0.53
C ALA A 66 -9.66 -13.43 -0.44
N MET A 67 -8.51 -12.89 -0.85
CA MET A 67 -7.64 -13.55 -1.81
C MET A 67 -6.53 -14.33 -1.11
N ALA A 68 -6.27 -15.55 -1.56
CA ALA A 68 -5.11 -16.34 -1.17
C ALA A 68 -3.85 -15.81 -1.86
N TYR A 69 -2.76 -15.75 -1.10
CA TYR A 69 -1.42 -15.55 -1.64
C TYR A 69 -0.40 -16.17 -0.69
N SER A 70 0.86 -16.23 -1.13
CA SER A 70 2.00 -16.68 -0.34
C SER A 70 3.00 -15.51 -0.26
N GLY A 71 4.17 -15.72 0.33
CA GLY A 71 5.19 -14.68 0.28
C GLY A 71 6.47 -15.08 0.99
N HIS A 72 7.57 -14.44 0.62
CA HIS A 72 8.81 -14.48 1.37
C HIS A 72 8.79 -13.36 2.42
N GLN A 73 8.53 -13.72 3.66
CA GLN A 73 8.58 -12.79 4.79
C GLN A 73 9.98 -12.78 5.37
N PHE A 74 10.66 -11.63 5.30
CA PHE A 74 12.06 -11.47 5.71
C PHE A 74 13.01 -12.51 5.08
N GLY A 75 12.72 -12.90 3.84
CA GLY A 75 13.50 -13.88 3.08
C GLY A 75 13.10 -15.34 3.29
N GLN A 76 12.17 -15.65 4.20
CA GLN A 76 11.67 -17.01 4.42
C GLN A 76 10.32 -17.21 3.73
N PHE A 77 10.18 -18.29 2.95
CA PHE A 77 8.94 -18.59 2.25
C PHE A 77 7.84 -19.03 3.23
N VAL A 78 6.69 -18.38 3.14
CA VAL A 78 5.46 -18.73 3.85
C VAL A 78 4.45 -19.23 2.81
N PRO A 79 4.12 -20.53 2.81
CA PRO A 79 3.36 -21.15 1.71
C PRO A 79 1.90 -20.69 1.64
N LEU A 80 1.32 -20.26 2.77
CA LEU A 80 -0.04 -19.75 2.82
C LEU A 80 -0.09 -18.49 3.69
N LEU A 81 -0.44 -17.39 3.05
CA LEU A 81 -0.89 -16.14 3.63
C LEU A 81 -2.31 -15.90 3.12
N GLY A 82 -2.56 -14.73 2.53
CA GLY A 82 -3.86 -14.29 2.07
C GLY A 82 -4.33 -13.05 2.81
N ASP A 83 -5.45 -12.51 2.34
CA ASP A 83 -6.10 -11.33 2.89
C ASP A 83 -6.66 -11.62 4.30
N GLY A 84 -5.80 -11.71 5.30
CA GLY A 84 -6.18 -12.15 6.66
C GLY A 84 -6.98 -11.14 7.49
N ARG A 85 -7.18 -9.92 6.96
CA ARG A 85 -8.02 -8.85 7.52
C ARG A 85 -8.49 -7.87 6.45
N ALA A 86 -8.47 -8.33 5.21
CA ALA A 86 -8.81 -7.51 4.06
C ALA A 86 -9.91 -8.20 3.25
N THR A 87 -10.77 -7.41 2.65
CA THR A 87 -11.88 -7.91 1.84
C THR A 87 -11.91 -7.11 0.55
N LEU A 88 -11.64 -7.75 -0.57
CA LEU A 88 -11.88 -7.21 -1.90
C LEU A 88 -13.38 -7.15 -2.14
N LEU A 89 -13.96 -5.95 -2.11
CA LEU A 89 -15.38 -5.74 -2.40
C LEU A 89 -15.69 -6.01 -3.88
N GLY A 90 -14.72 -5.75 -4.75
CA GLY A 90 -14.84 -5.93 -6.19
C GLY A 90 -14.12 -4.82 -6.93
N ASN A 91 -14.39 -4.70 -8.22
CA ASN A 91 -13.85 -3.65 -9.07
C ASN A 91 -14.97 -2.79 -9.63
N LEU A 92 -14.70 -1.49 -9.71
CA LEU A 92 -15.57 -0.57 -10.42
C LEU A 92 -15.59 -0.93 -11.92
N PRO A 93 -16.73 -0.75 -12.60
CA PRO A 93 -16.79 -0.89 -14.03
C PRO A 93 -15.82 0.11 -14.68
N THR A 94 -15.17 -0.33 -15.77
CA THR A 94 -14.24 0.50 -16.55
C THR A 94 -14.89 1.83 -16.95
N THR A 95 -14.31 2.94 -16.51
CA THR A 95 -14.69 4.29 -16.96
C THR A 95 -13.65 4.79 -17.97
N GLY A 96 -13.97 4.74 -19.26
CA GLY A 96 -13.06 5.20 -20.32
C GLY A 96 -11.92 4.22 -20.64
N ASP A 97 -10.72 4.75 -20.96
CA ASP A 97 -9.53 3.97 -21.39
C ASP A 97 -8.73 3.36 -20.22
N GLN A 98 -9.13 3.63 -18.97
CA GLN A 98 -8.46 3.10 -17.78
C GLN A 98 -9.19 1.83 -17.30
N GLY A 99 -8.43 0.77 -17.02
CA GLY A 99 -8.97 -0.46 -16.43
C GLY A 99 -9.75 -0.19 -15.14
N GLY A 100 -10.67 -1.09 -14.78
CA GLY A 100 -11.48 -0.94 -13.57
C GLY A 100 -10.62 -0.95 -12.30
N TYR A 101 -10.89 -0.04 -11.37
CA TYR A 101 -10.20 0.02 -10.08
C TYR A 101 -10.79 -0.98 -9.09
N GLU A 102 -9.94 -1.72 -8.40
CA GLU A 102 -10.31 -2.62 -7.32
C GLU A 102 -10.49 -1.85 -6.01
N ILE A 103 -11.57 -2.15 -5.26
CA ILE A 103 -11.86 -1.60 -3.93
C ILE A 103 -11.67 -2.69 -2.88
N GLN A 104 -10.71 -2.49 -1.98
CA GLN A 104 -10.40 -3.42 -0.89
C GLN A 104 -10.57 -2.72 0.47
N LEU A 105 -11.26 -3.38 1.38
CA LEU A 105 -11.31 -2.98 2.78
C LEU A 105 -10.14 -3.59 3.53
N LYS A 106 -9.55 -2.86 4.47
CA LYS A 106 -8.58 -3.39 5.42
C LYS A 106 -9.02 -3.03 6.84
N GLY A 107 -9.10 -4.04 7.71
CA GLY A 107 -9.57 -3.90 9.09
C GLY A 107 -11.06 -4.22 9.29
N SER A 108 -11.76 -4.73 8.27
CA SER A 108 -13.19 -5.05 8.30
C SER A 108 -13.55 -6.34 9.05
N GLY A 109 -12.58 -7.07 9.59
CA GLY A 109 -12.81 -8.27 10.40
C GLY A 109 -12.08 -9.51 9.88
N LEU A 110 -12.49 -10.67 10.43
CA LEU A 110 -11.90 -11.96 10.11
C LEU A 110 -12.23 -12.41 8.68
N THR A 111 -11.31 -13.15 8.11
CA THR A 111 -11.46 -13.90 6.86
C THR A 111 -10.96 -15.32 7.06
N GLY A 112 -11.12 -16.19 6.07
CA GLY A 112 -10.54 -17.54 6.17
C GLY A 112 -9.00 -17.58 6.11
N PHE A 113 -8.35 -16.45 5.82
CA PHE A 113 -6.88 -16.31 5.85
C PHE A 113 -6.38 -15.60 7.11
N SER A 114 -7.26 -15.29 8.07
CA SER A 114 -6.85 -14.68 9.33
C SER A 114 -5.88 -15.57 10.10
N ARG A 115 -4.81 -14.98 10.64
CA ARG A 115 -3.84 -15.71 11.46
C ARG A 115 -4.53 -16.22 12.74
N PRO A 116 -4.17 -17.42 13.23
CA PRO A 116 -4.66 -17.91 14.51
C PRO A 116 -4.44 -16.89 15.64
N GLY A 117 -5.49 -16.59 16.39
CA GLY A 117 -5.46 -15.62 17.49
C GLY A 117 -5.57 -14.15 17.08
N SER A 118 -5.73 -13.84 15.79
CA SER A 118 -6.14 -12.50 15.34
C SER A 118 -7.66 -12.32 15.51
N ASP A 119 -8.09 -11.08 15.73
CA ASP A 119 -9.50 -10.65 15.68
C ASP A 119 -9.89 -10.08 14.30
N GLY A 120 -8.94 -9.98 13.35
CA GLY A 120 -9.14 -9.40 12.02
C GLY A 120 -9.45 -7.89 12.03
N ALA A 121 -9.50 -7.26 13.20
CA ALA A 121 -9.90 -5.88 13.36
C ALA A 121 -8.72 -4.92 13.15
N GLY A 122 -8.98 -3.81 12.46
CA GLY A 122 -8.03 -2.71 12.31
C GLY A 122 -8.15 -1.72 13.46
N ALA A 123 -7.04 -1.19 13.97
CA ALA A 123 -7.08 0.01 14.81
C ALA A 123 -7.14 1.25 13.91
N ILE A 124 -7.76 2.34 14.38
CA ILE A 124 -7.93 3.56 13.59
C ILE A 124 -6.59 4.22 13.21
N GLY A 125 -5.58 4.19 14.08
CA GLY A 125 -4.30 4.85 13.83
C GLY A 125 -3.57 4.36 12.57
N PRO A 126 -3.38 3.04 12.39
CA PRO A 126 -2.84 2.48 11.16
C PRO A 126 -3.64 2.81 9.89
N MET A 127 -4.97 2.93 9.98
CA MET A 127 -5.81 3.31 8.83
C MET A 127 -5.59 4.77 8.44
N LEU A 128 -5.46 5.66 9.42
CA LEU A 128 -5.13 7.07 9.23
C LEU A 128 -3.72 7.24 8.65
N ARG A 129 -2.73 6.47 9.12
CA ARG A 129 -1.39 6.47 8.53
C ARG A 129 -1.43 6.08 7.06
N GLU A 130 -2.10 4.98 6.75
CA GLU A 130 -2.21 4.47 5.40
C GLU A 130 -2.89 5.51 4.48
N TYR A 131 -3.98 6.13 4.92
CA TYR A 131 -4.63 7.22 4.19
C TYR A 131 -3.66 8.35 3.89
N LEU A 132 -3.00 8.90 4.92
CA LEU A 132 -2.19 10.09 4.75
C LEU A 132 -0.95 9.83 3.87
N VAL A 133 -0.23 8.74 4.14
CA VAL A 133 0.99 8.41 3.39
C VAL A 133 0.66 8.03 1.96
N SER A 134 -0.41 7.26 1.70
CA SER A 134 -0.81 6.92 0.32
C SER A 134 -1.18 8.15 -0.50
N GLU A 135 -1.95 9.08 0.09
CA GLU A 135 -2.37 10.28 -0.62
C GLU A 135 -1.21 11.27 -0.83
N PHE A 136 -0.28 11.38 0.11
CA PHE A 136 0.97 12.13 -0.11
C PHE A 136 1.77 11.54 -1.27
N MET A 137 1.96 10.21 -1.30
CA MET A 137 2.71 9.52 -2.36
C MET A 137 2.08 9.79 -3.74
N HIS A 138 0.74 9.79 -3.82
CA HIS A 138 0.04 10.17 -5.03
C HIS A 138 0.29 11.64 -5.42
N ALA A 139 0.19 12.57 -4.47
CA ALA A 139 0.38 14.00 -4.71
C ALA A 139 1.79 14.35 -5.23
N VAL A 140 2.82 13.59 -4.81
CA VAL A 140 4.20 13.75 -5.31
C VAL A 140 4.50 12.91 -6.57
N GLY A 141 3.49 12.28 -7.17
CA GLY A 141 3.61 11.54 -8.44
C GLY A 141 4.25 10.16 -8.33
N ILE A 142 4.22 9.54 -7.14
CA ILE A 142 4.69 8.19 -6.90
C ILE A 142 3.52 7.20 -7.04
N PRO A 143 3.64 6.16 -7.90
CA PRO A 143 2.59 5.15 -8.03
C PRO A 143 2.25 4.49 -6.70
N THR A 144 0.97 4.45 -6.37
CA THR A 144 0.49 4.00 -5.06
C THR A 144 -0.97 3.58 -5.11
N THR A 145 -1.32 2.60 -4.28
CA THR A 145 -2.72 2.36 -3.90
C THR A 145 -3.27 3.59 -3.19
N ARG A 146 -4.45 4.03 -3.57
CA ARG A 146 -5.12 5.22 -3.03
C ARG A 146 -6.02 4.86 -1.87
N SER A 147 -6.40 5.86 -1.07
CA SER A 147 -7.35 5.68 0.02
C SER A 147 -8.61 6.51 -0.21
N LEU A 148 -9.74 5.84 -0.42
CA LEU A 148 -11.05 6.46 -0.64
C LEU A 148 -11.65 6.97 0.66
N ALA A 149 -11.57 6.19 1.74
CA ALA A 149 -12.15 6.57 3.02
C ALA A 149 -11.44 5.91 4.20
N VAL A 150 -11.56 6.54 5.36
CA VAL A 150 -11.30 5.93 6.67
C VAL A 150 -12.59 5.99 7.48
N LEU A 151 -12.93 4.88 8.13
CA LEU A 151 -14.11 4.76 8.98
C LEU A 151 -13.71 4.30 10.38
N SER A 152 -14.42 4.76 11.39
CA SER A 152 -14.43 4.12 12.71
C SER A 152 -15.55 3.08 12.73
N THR A 153 -15.33 1.96 13.42
CA THR A 153 -16.32 0.85 13.46
C THR A 153 -17.28 0.95 14.65
N GLY A 154 -16.99 1.85 15.60
CA GLY A 154 -17.64 1.92 16.92
C GLY A 154 -17.24 0.80 17.88
N GLN A 155 -16.37 -0.13 17.44
CA GLN A 155 -15.77 -1.17 18.27
C GLN A 155 -14.39 -0.73 18.77
N HIS A 156 -13.82 -1.47 19.72
CA HIS A 156 -12.46 -1.24 20.22
C HIS A 156 -11.57 -2.45 19.91
N VAL A 157 -10.30 -2.18 19.57
CA VAL A 157 -9.25 -3.17 19.37
C VAL A 157 -8.30 -3.13 20.56
N ILE A 158 -7.98 -4.30 21.12
CA ILE A 158 -7.08 -4.39 22.28
C ILE A 158 -5.63 -4.33 21.81
N ARG A 159 -4.87 -3.35 22.32
CA ARG A 159 -3.44 -3.21 22.10
C ARG A 159 -2.68 -3.31 23.42
N ARG A 160 -1.35 -3.41 23.34
CA ARG A 160 -0.46 -3.42 24.52
C ARG A 160 -0.67 -2.22 25.45
N GLN A 161 -1.10 -1.09 24.90
CA GLN A 161 -1.26 0.17 25.63
C GLN A 161 -2.72 0.47 26.01
N GLY A 162 -3.64 -0.49 25.84
CA GLY A 162 -5.06 -0.34 26.10
C GLY A 162 -5.94 -0.56 24.86
N GLY A 163 -7.25 -0.44 25.04
CA GLY A 163 -8.20 -0.48 23.94
C GLY A 163 -8.17 0.83 23.14
N VAL A 164 -8.12 0.73 21.82
CA VAL A 164 -8.18 1.88 20.89
C VAL A 164 -9.36 1.71 19.94
N PRO A 165 -9.91 2.79 19.35
CA PRO A 165 -11.00 2.68 18.39
C PRO A 165 -10.63 1.79 17.20
N GLY A 166 -11.56 0.93 16.81
CA GLY A 166 -11.47 0.14 15.60
C GLY A 166 -11.68 1.02 14.36
N GLY A 167 -10.99 0.70 13.27
CA GLY A 167 -11.09 1.42 12.02
C GLY A 167 -10.92 0.55 10.79
N ILE A 168 -11.46 1.06 9.69
CA ILE A 168 -11.37 0.49 8.33
C ILE A 168 -10.77 1.55 7.42
N VAL A 169 -9.80 1.16 6.58
CA VAL A 169 -9.41 1.95 5.40
C VAL A 169 -9.99 1.29 4.16
N VAL A 170 -10.54 2.12 3.26
CA VAL A 170 -11.06 1.71 1.96
C VAL A 170 -10.00 2.03 0.92
N ARG A 171 -9.24 1.01 0.52
CA ARG A 171 -8.15 1.11 -0.45
C ARG A 171 -8.69 0.97 -1.87
N VAL A 172 -8.08 1.71 -2.79
CA VAL A 172 -8.34 1.65 -4.23
C VAL A 172 -7.02 1.37 -4.94
N ALA A 173 -7.01 0.37 -5.83
CA ALA A 173 -5.80 0.00 -6.58
C ALA A 173 -6.14 -0.39 -8.02
N LYS A 174 -5.15 -0.36 -8.92
CA LYS A 174 -5.32 -0.96 -10.26
C LYS A 174 -5.46 -2.47 -10.16
N SER A 175 -4.66 -3.09 -9.29
CA SER A 175 -4.85 -4.48 -8.87
C SER A 175 -4.17 -4.75 -7.54
N HIS A 176 -4.75 -5.64 -6.72
CA HIS A 176 -4.17 -6.15 -5.49
C HIS A 176 -3.32 -7.41 -5.69
N LEU A 177 -3.13 -7.86 -6.94
CA LEU A 177 -2.21 -8.96 -7.25
C LEU A 177 -0.75 -8.56 -6.93
N ARG A 178 -0.06 -9.46 -6.23
CA ARG A 178 1.31 -9.27 -5.75
C ARG A 178 2.23 -10.35 -6.33
N ILE A 179 3.54 -10.20 -6.18
CA ILE A 179 4.49 -11.30 -6.42
C ILE A 179 4.08 -12.54 -5.61
N GLY A 180 3.64 -12.35 -4.38
CA GLY A 180 3.07 -13.41 -3.53
C GLY A 180 1.90 -14.19 -4.12
N SER A 181 1.09 -13.57 -4.99
CA SER A 181 -0.03 -14.20 -5.70
C SER A 181 0.48 -15.21 -6.74
N VAL A 182 1.49 -14.83 -7.52
CA VAL A 182 2.14 -15.72 -8.50
C VAL A 182 2.87 -16.85 -7.78
N GLN A 183 3.55 -16.55 -6.68
CA GLN A 183 4.21 -17.55 -5.84
C GLN A 183 3.21 -18.58 -5.30
N TYR A 184 2.02 -18.14 -4.87
CA TYR A 184 0.99 -19.06 -4.42
C TYR A 184 0.52 -19.94 -5.56
N ALA A 185 0.18 -19.34 -6.71
CA ALA A 185 -0.25 -20.07 -7.89
C ALA A 185 0.76 -21.16 -8.32
N ALA A 186 2.05 -20.83 -8.28
CA ALA A 186 3.13 -21.77 -8.61
C ALA A 186 3.21 -22.98 -7.66
N THR A 187 2.77 -22.85 -6.40
CA THR A 187 2.66 -24.01 -5.49
C THR A 187 1.45 -24.90 -5.78
N GLN A 188 0.46 -24.40 -6.53
CA GLN A 188 -0.77 -25.12 -6.84
C GLN A 188 -0.68 -25.80 -8.21
N SER A 189 -0.47 -25.03 -9.28
CA SER A 189 -0.34 -25.57 -10.65
C SER A 189 0.19 -24.53 -11.64
N THR A 190 0.81 -25.01 -12.72
CA THR A 190 1.19 -24.20 -13.88
C THR A 190 -0.01 -23.47 -14.51
N GLU A 191 -1.17 -24.12 -14.58
CA GLU A 191 -2.40 -23.52 -15.13
C GLU A 191 -2.85 -22.30 -14.30
N LEU A 192 -2.76 -22.39 -12.96
CA LEU A 192 -3.11 -21.26 -12.10
C LEU A 192 -2.12 -20.09 -12.27
N VAL A 193 -0.84 -20.37 -12.52
CA VAL A 193 0.13 -19.32 -12.86
C VAL A 193 -0.27 -18.58 -14.13
N GLU A 194 -0.65 -19.29 -15.20
CA GLU A 194 -1.14 -18.68 -16.44
C GLU A 194 -2.42 -17.85 -16.22
N LYS A 195 -3.34 -18.32 -15.38
CA LYS A 195 -4.54 -17.55 -14.99
C LYS A 195 -4.17 -16.26 -14.26
N VAL A 196 -3.25 -16.30 -13.30
CA VAL A 196 -2.79 -15.10 -12.57
C VAL A 196 -2.12 -14.10 -13.52
N ILE A 197 -1.30 -14.56 -14.47
CA ILE A 197 -0.68 -13.69 -15.49
C ILE A 197 -1.76 -12.95 -16.30
N ARG A 198 -2.78 -13.68 -16.76
CA ARG A 198 -3.90 -13.06 -17.51
C ARG A 198 -4.76 -12.14 -16.65
N ALA A 199 -5.03 -12.51 -15.40
CA ALA A 199 -5.76 -11.66 -14.45
C ALA A 199 -5.00 -10.36 -14.12
N ALA A 200 -3.67 -10.40 -14.12
CA ALA A 200 -2.82 -9.22 -14.01
C ALA A 200 -2.76 -8.38 -15.31
N GLY A 201 -3.42 -8.80 -16.39
CA GLY A 201 -3.48 -8.07 -17.66
C GLY A 201 -2.28 -8.29 -18.59
N PHE A 202 -1.54 -9.39 -18.44
CA PHE A 202 -0.39 -9.71 -19.28
C PHE A 202 -0.65 -10.93 -20.17
N ASP A 203 -0.08 -10.90 -21.38
CA ASP A 203 -0.22 -11.99 -22.36
C ASP A 203 0.83 -13.11 -22.19
N SER A 204 1.91 -12.85 -21.44
CA SER A 204 3.00 -13.80 -21.26
C SER A 204 3.75 -13.61 -19.93
N PRO A 205 4.38 -14.68 -19.39
CA PRO A 205 5.23 -14.57 -18.21
C PRO A 205 6.43 -13.64 -18.43
N VAL A 206 6.95 -13.57 -19.67
CA VAL A 206 8.05 -12.67 -20.05
C VAL A 206 7.62 -11.20 -19.90
N ALA A 207 6.45 -10.85 -20.44
CA ALA A 207 5.91 -9.49 -20.34
C ALA A 207 5.64 -9.09 -18.87
N LEU A 208 5.06 -9.99 -18.08
CA LEU A 208 4.85 -9.77 -16.65
C LEU A 208 6.17 -9.53 -15.91
N LEU A 209 7.19 -10.38 -16.13
CA LEU A 209 8.47 -10.27 -15.44
C LEU A 209 9.22 -8.99 -15.82
N GLN A 210 9.27 -8.64 -17.11
CA GLN A 210 9.90 -7.40 -17.59
C GLN A 210 9.19 -6.18 -17.01
N HIS A 211 7.86 -6.14 -17.09
CA HIS A 211 7.07 -5.06 -16.53
C HIS A 211 7.32 -4.90 -15.03
N THR A 212 7.25 -6.00 -14.27
CA THR A 212 7.42 -5.97 -12.82
C THR A 212 8.83 -5.51 -12.44
N LEU A 213 9.87 -5.94 -13.19
CA LEU A 213 11.23 -5.44 -12.97
C LEU A 213 11.32 -3.92 -13.16
N ASP A 214 10.83 -3.42 -14.30
CA ASP A 214 10.93 -2.00 -14.63
C ASP A 214 10.11 -1.14 -13.66
N SER A 215 8.87 -1.54 -13.38
CA SER A 215 7.96 -0.78 -12.53
C SER A 215 8.42 -0.75 -11.07
N GLN A 216 8.95 -1.86 -10.54
CA GLN A 216 9.48 -1.91 -9.18
C GLN A 216 10.77 -1.09 -9.03
N LEU A 217 11.68 -1.12 -10.01
CA LEU A 217 12.91 -0.31 -9.95
C LEU A 217 12.60 1.19 -10.07
N ALA A 218 11.69 1.59 -10.98
CA ALA A 218 11.22 2.97 -11.07
C ALA A 218 10.52 3.44 -9.79
N LEU A 219 9.69 2.58 -9.20
CA LEU A 219 9.02 2.86 -7.93
C LEU A 219 10.02 3.09 -6.79
N VAL A 220 11.01 2.22 -6.66
CA VAL A 220 12.01 2.33 -5.59
C VAL A 220 12.95 3.51 -5.83
N ALA A 221 13.31 3.85 -7.08
CA ALA A 221 14.06 5.07 -7.37
C ALA A 221 13.32 6.32 -6.87
N LYS A 222 11.99 6.39 -7.09
CA LYS A 222 11.12 7.43 -6.54
C LYS A 222 11.08 7.46 -5.01
N TRP A 223 11.03 6.29 -4.36
CA TRP A 223 11.08 6.21 -2.90
C TRP A 223 12.39 6.76 -2.35
N MET A 224 13.51 6.32 -2.93
CA MET A 224 14.85 6.75 -2.57
C MET A 224 15.02 8.26 -2.76
N ARG A 225 14.45 8.84 -3.82
CA ARG A 225 14.48 10.28 -4.09
C ARG A 225 13.92 11.13 -2.96
N ILE A 226 12.85 10.69 -2.30
CA ILE A 226 12.16 11.47 -1.25
C ILE A 226 12.39 10.94 0.17
N GLY A 227 13.37 10.05 0.36
CA GLY A 227 13.67 9.50 1.68
C GLY A 227 12.63 8.48 2.19
N PHE A 228 11.76 7.93 1.36
CA PHE A 228 10.75 6.97 1.82
C PHE A 228 11.35 5.60 2.16
N VAL A 229 11.08 5.12 3.36
CA VAL A 229 11.41 3.79 3.85
C VAL A 229 10.12 2.98 4.04
N HIS A 230 9.90 1.96 3.22
CA HIS A 230 8.70 1.13 3.28
C HIS A 230 8.68 0.25 4.55
N GLY A 231 9.84 -0.25 4.97
CA GLY A 231 10.02 -1.00 6.22
C GLY A 231 9.56 -2.47 6.23
N VAL A 232 8.82 -2.95 5.22
CA VAL A 232 8.40 -4.37 5.06
C VAL A 232 8.25 -4.75 3.59
N MET A 233 9.36 -4.84 2.87
CA MET A 233 9.37 -5.20 1.43
C MET A 233 9.35 -6.72 1.22
N ASN A 234 8.43 -7.43 1.88
CA ASN A 234 8.18 -8.84 1.57
C ASN A 234 7.58 -8.99 0.17
N THR A 235 7.66 -10.18 -0.45
CA THR A 235 7.08 -10.39 -1.78
C THR A 235 5.55 -10.34 -1.80
N ASP A 236 4.88 -10.56 -0.66
CA ASP A 236 3.44 -10.29 -0.49
C ASP A 236 3.10 -8.80 -0.46
N ASN A 237 4.07 -7.90 -0.31
CA ASN A 237 3.88 -6.44 -0.37
C ASN A 237 4.46 -5.81 -1.65
N ALA A 238 4.77 -6.61 -2.67
CA ALA A 238 5.26 -6.14 -3.96
C ALA A 238 4.15 -6.32 -5.01
N ALA A 239 3.41 -5.25 -5.30
CA ALA A 239 2.32 -5.26 -6.28
C ALA A 239 2.86 -5.49 -7.70
N LEU A 240 2.19 -6.35 -8.48
CA LEU A 240 2.56 -6.57 -9.88
C LEU A 240 2.35 -5.32 -10.74
N SER A 241 1.44 -4.43 -10.32
CA SER A 241 1.14 -3.15 -10.97
C SER A 241 2.25 -2.10 -10.83
N GLY A 242 3.24 -2.32 -9.96
CA GLY A 242 4.26 -1.31 -9.64
C GLY A 242 3.74 -0.17 -8.74
N GLU A 243 2.65 -0.40 -8.01
CA GLU A 243 2.13 0.54 -7.02
C GLU A 243 2.74 0.28 -5.62
N THR A 244 3.00 1.34 -4.87
CA THR A 244 3.26 1.24 -3.42
C THR A 244 2.00 0.69 -2.74
N ILE A 245 2.14 -0.33 -1.90
CA ILE A 245 1.02 -0.99 -1.19
C ILE A 245 1.43 -1.34 0.24
N ASP A 246 0.47 -1.41 1.16
CA ASP A 246 0.69 -1.85 2.55
C ASP A 246 1.63 -0.95 3.39
N TYR A 247 1.12 0.26 3.64
CA TYR A 247 1.68 1.29 4.53
C TYR A 247 1.61 0.93 6.03
N GLY A 248 2.32 -0.14 6.43
CA GLY A 248 2.44 -0.55 7.82
C GLY A 248 3.45 0.31 8.60
N PRO A 249 4.67 -0.20 8.84
CA PRO A 249 5.72 0.53 9.53
C PRO A 249 6.61 1.31 8.53
N CYS A 250 5.99 2.11 7.65
CA CYS A 250 6.71 3.00 6.75
C CYS A 250 7.02 4.35 7.42
N ALA A 251 8.04 5.04 6.91
CA ALA A 251 8.53 6.31 7.44
C ALA A 251 9.35 7.06 6.39
N PHE A 252 9.73 8.31 6.67
CA PHE A 252 10.61 9.12 5.82
C PHE A 252 11.89 9.47 6.56
N THR A 253 13.05 9.29 5.93
CA THR A 253 14.29 9.90 6.38
C THR A 253 14.35 11.34 5.88
N GLU A 254 14.71 12.29 6.75
CA GLU A 254 14.81 13.70 6.36
C GLU A 254 16.10 14.00 5.61
N THR A 255 17.17 13.26 5.89
CA THR A 255 18.45 13.33 5.18
C THR A 255 18.75 12.02 4.48
N TYR A 256 19.71 12.03 3.55
CA TYR A 256 20.15 10.80 2.90
C TYR A 256 20.98 9.92 3.87
N ASP A 257 20.29 9.02 4.58
CA ASP A 257 20.90 8.04 5.49
C ASP A 257 20.66 6.61 4.98
N PRO A 258 21.65 5.97 4.35
CA PRO A 258 21.56 4.59 3.87
C PRO A 258 21.19 3.56 4.95
N ASP A 259 21.48 3.86 6.22
CA ASP A 259 21.24 2.96 7.35
C ASP A 259 19.91 3.23 8.06
N ALA A 260 19.13 4.23 7.61
CA ALA A 260 17.84 4.55 8.19
C ALA A 260 16.88 3.35 8.19
N VAL A 261 16.45 2.96 9.40
CA VAL A 261 15.51 1.87 9.64
C VAL A 261 14.53 2.26 10.75
N PHE A 262 13.24 2.16 10.45
CA PHE A 262 12.18 2.63 11.36
C PHE A 262 11.24 1.50 11.81
N SER A 263 11.16 0.42 11.05
CA SER A 263 10.27 -0.69 11.33
C SER A 263 10.69 -1.44 12.58
N SER A 264 9.82 -1.46 13.59
CA SER A 264 10.04 -2.18 14.86
C SER A 264 10.23 -3.68 14.72
N ILE A 265 9.81 -4.27 13.60
CA ILE A 265 9.97 -5.69 13.29
C ILE A 265 11.20 -5.98 12.41
N ASP A 266 11.88 -4.95 11.89
CA ASP A 266 13.11 -5.09 11.09
C ASP A 266 14.36 -4.91 11.94
N ALA A 267 14.55 -5.80 12.93
CA ALA A 267 15.67 -5.71 13.86
C ALA A 267 17.06 -5.87 13.22
N GLN A 268 17.13 -6.44 12.01
CA GLN A 268 18.38 -6.69 11.28
C GLN A 268 18.62 -5.65 10.16
N GLY A 269 17.71 -4.68 9.99
CA GLY A 269 17.80 -3.68 8.93
C GLY A 269 17.79 -4.29 7.52
N ARG A 270 17.02 -5.37 7.31
CA ARG A 270 16.86 -6.00 5.99
C ARG A 270 16.26 -5.01 4.98
N TYR A 271 15.33 -4.19 5.42
CA TYR A 271 14.54 -3.24 4.62
C TYR A 271 14.90 -1.78 4.93
N ARG A 272 16.12 -1.54 5.42
CA ARG A 272 16.65 -0.17 5.61
C ARG A 272 16.73 0.59 4.29
N PHE A 273 16.77 1.91 4.37
CA PHE A 273 16.70 2.81 3.22
C PHE A 273 17.63 2.42 2.06
N GLY A 274 18.94 2.30 2.31
CA GLY A 274 19.92 1.97 1.27
C GLY A 274 19.78 0.55 0.68
N HIS A 275 19.01 -0.33 1.31
CA HIS A 275 18.80 -1.71 0.85
C HIS A 275 17.61 -1.88 -0.10
N GLN A 276 16.66 -0.95 -0.10
CA GLN A 276 15.41 -1.08 -0.87
C GLN A 276 15.64 -1.43 -2.36
N PRO A 277 16.63 -0.86 -3.08
CA PRO A 277 16.89 -1.23 -4.48
C PRO A 277 17.26 -2.71 -4.65
N SER A 278 18.16 -3.22 -3.81
CA SER A 278 18.58 -4.62 -3.87
C SER A 278 17.46 -5.59 -3.46
N ILE A 279 16.62 -5.19 -2.50
CA ILE A 279 15.46 -5.98 -2.09
C ILE A 279 14.41 -6.03 -3.20
N ALA A 280 14.19 -4.94 -3.95
CA ALA A 280 13.29 -4.94 -5.10
C ALA A 280 13.74 -5.96 -6.16
N VAL A 281 15.04 -5.97 -6.52
CA VAL A 281 15.62 -6.97 -7.42
C VAL A 281 15.47 -8.38 -6.85
N TRP A 282 15.73 -8.57 -5.55
CA TRP A 282 15.57 -9.87 -4.90
C TRP A 282 14.11 -10.37 -4.95
N ASN A 283 13.13 -9.49 -4.76
CA ASN A 283 11.72 -9.83 -4.87
C ASN A 283 11.34 -10.25 -6.30
N VAL A 284 11.83 -9.53 -7.32
CA VAL A 284 11.61 -9.86 -8.73
C VAL A 284 12.32 -11.17 -9.11
N ALA A 285 13.47 -11.49 -8.53
CA ALA A 285 14.10 -12.80 -8.70
C ALA A 285 13.22 -13.94 -8.15
N ARG A 286 12.54 -13.72 -7.02
CA ARG A 286 11.55 -14.68 -6.50
C ARG A 286 10.29 -14.79 -7.37
N LEU A 287 9.90 -13.72 -8.07
CA LEU A 287 8.86 -13.78 -9.10
C LEU A 287 9.31 -14.66 -10.28
N ALA A 288 10.54 -14.45 -10.77
CA ALA A 288 11.09 -15.23 -11.88
C ALA A 288 11.12 -16.74 -11.57
N GLU A 289 11.47 -17.13 -10.35
CA GLU A 289 11.41 -18.53 -9.89
C GLU A 289 9.98 -19.10 -9.94
N ALA A 290 8.98 -18.34 -9.51
CA ALA A 290 7.58 -18.75 -9.56
C ALA A 290 7.05 -18.92 -10.99
N LEU A 291 7.71 -18.28 -11.97
CA LEU A 291 7.35 -18.35 -13.39
C LEU A 291 8.06 -19.49 -14.14
N LEU A 292 9.02 -20.22 -13.54
CA LEU A 292 9.79 -21.26 -14.24
C LEU A 292 8.95 -22.45 -14.73
N GLY A 293 7.74 -22.63 -14.20
CA GLY A 293 6.79 -23.63 -14.72
C GLY A 293 6.18 -23.27 -16.09
N VAL A 294 6.21 -21.98 -16.47
CA VAL A 294 5.62 -21.41 -17.69
C VAL A 294 6.64 -20.63 -18.55
N MET A 295 7.89 -20.52 -18.09
CA MET A 295 8.95 -19.74 -18.72
C MET A 295 10.28 -20.47 -18.54
N ASP A 296 11.14 -20.44 -19.56
CA ASP A 296 12.45 -21.07 -19.47
C ASP A 296 13.43 -20.27 -18.59
N GLN A 297 14.40 -20.98 -18.03
CA GLN A 297 15.38 -20.41 -17.11
C GLN A 297 16.33 -19.41 -17.79
N ASP A 298 16.71 -19.64 -19.04
CA ASP A 298 17.65 -18.77 -19.76
C ASP A 298 17.03 -17.40 -20.04
N THR A 299 15.75 -17.36 -20.41
CA THR A 299 14.96 -16.14 -20.55
C THR A 299 14.86 -15.40 -19.21
N ALA A 300 14.55 -16.10 -18.11
CA ALA A 300 14.49 -15.51 -16.78
C ALA A 300 15.84 -14.86 -16.37
N GLN A 301 16.94 -15.58 -16.58
CA GLN A 301 18.29 -15.11 -16.28
C GLN A 301 18.68 -13.92 -17.17
N SER A 302 18.31 -13.94 -18.45
CA SER A 302 18.58 -12.84 -19.38
C SER A 302 17.90 -11.53 -18.94
N ILE A 303 16.66 -11.61 -18.45
CA ILE A 303 15.92 -10.44 -17.94
C ILE A 303 16.55 -9.94 -16.64
N LEU A 304 16.78 -10.83 -15.67
CA LEU A 304 17.37 -10.45 -14.38
C LEU A 304 18.81 -9.94 -14.51
N GLY A 305 19.57 -10.43 -15.50
CA GLY A 305 20.91 -9.94 -15.82
C GLY A 305 20.95 -8.46 -16.22
N GLN A 306 19.82 -7.88 -16.60
CA GLN A 306 19.68 -6.45 -16.94
C GLN A 306 19.29 -5.58 -15.74
N ALA A 307 19.11 -6.15 -14.54
CA ALA A 307 18.59 -5.43 -13.38
C ALA A 307 19.43 -4.20 -13.01
N GLN A 308 20.77 -4.30 -13.04
CA GLN A 308 21.65 -3.15 -12.73
C GLN A 308 21.48 -2.03 -13.78
N GLN A 309 21.50 -2.37 -15.06
CA GLN A 309 21.32 -1.39 -16.14
C GLN A 309 19.97 -0.69 -16.03
N ARG A 310 18.90 -1.43 -15.74
CA ARG A 310 17.54 -0.90 -15.56
C ARG A 310 17.44 -0.04 -14.31
N TRP A 311 18.12 -0.41 -13.22
CA TRP A 311 18.23 0.41 -12.02
C TRP A 311 18.94 1.73 -12.32
N ASP A 312 20.10 1.70 -12.97
CA ASP A 312 20.84 2.91 -13.31
C ASP A 312 20.01 3.85 -14.18
N ALA A 313 19.25 3.30 -15.13
CA ALA A 313 18.32 4.09 -15.96
C ALA A 313 17.18 4.71 -15.12
N ALA A 314 16.54 3.93 -14.24
CA ALA A 314 15.48 4.42 -13.36
C ALA A 314 15.99 5.48 -12.37
N TRP A 315 17.16 5.25 -11.76
CA TRP A 315 17.79 6.16 -10.83
C TRP A 315 18.15 7.48 -11.49
N ASN A 316 18.80 7.46 -12.66
CA ASN A 316 19.19 8.68 -13.38
C ASN A 316 17.97 9.47 -13.90
N ALA A 317 16.85 8.79 -14.20
CA ALA A 317 15.63 9.45 -14.60
C ALA A 317 14.96 10.22 -13.45
N GLU A 318 15.05 9.68 -12.22
CA GLU A 318 14.42 10.29 -11.04
C GLU A 318 15.36 11.25 -10.31
N VAL A 319 16.66 10.97 -10.28
CA VAL A 319 17.68 11.69 -9.49
C VAL A 319 18.79 12.20 -10.42
N PRO A 320 18.62 13.39 -11.03
CA PRO A 320 19.60 13.92 -11.97
C PRO A 320 20.93 14.30 -11.31
N ASN A 321 20.92 14.68 -10.03
CA ASN A 321 22.12 15.04 -9.25
C ASN A 321 22.24 14.19 -7.96
N PRO A 322 22.69 12.93 -8.03
CA PRO A 322 22.76 12.04 -6.86
C PRO A 322 23.69 12.54 -5.75
N GLU A 323 24.78 13.23 -6.11
CA GLU A 323 25.71 13.80 -5.12
C GLU A 323 25.06 14.93 -4.31
N GLU A 324 24.27 15.79 -4.95
CA GLU A 324 23.54 16.86 -4.27
C GLU A 324 22.40 16.29 -3.40
N LEU A 325 21.69 15.26 -3.89
CA LEU A 325 20.69 14.55 -3.09
C LEU A 325 21.32 13.94 -1.84
N ALA A 326 22.48 13.29 -1.98
CA ALA A 326 23.18 12.66 -0.87
C ALA A 326 23.71 13.68 0.16
N ALA A 327 23.97 14.92 -0.26
CA ALA A 327 24.42 16.01 0.61
C ALA A 327 23.27 16.88 1.15
N ALA A 328 22.02 16.62 0.75
CA ALA A 328 20.88 17.42 1.16
C ALA A 328 20.62 17.33 2.68
N GLU A 329 20.43 18.49 3.30
CA GLU A 329 20.05 18.60 4.73
C GLU A 329 18.56 18.31 4.95
N ASP A 330 17.74 18.46 3.91
CA ASP A 330 16.33 18.08 3.90
C ASP A 330 15.93 17.57 2.50
N LEU A 331 15.59 16.27 2.42
CA LEU A 331 15.19 15.60 1.19
C LEU A 331 13.84 16.11 0.67
N PHE A 332 12.94 16.60 1.52
CA PHE A 332 11.70 17.21 1.04
C PHE A 332 11.99 18.54 0.36
N GLU A 333 12.75 19.43 1.03
CA GLU A 333 13.15 20.72 0.45
C GLU A 333 13.93 20.55 -0.85
N PHE A 334 14.88 19.61 -0.89
CA PHE A 334 15.65 19.29 -2.11
C PHE A 334 14.75 18.94 -3.30
N ASN A 335 13.61 18.26 -3.03
CA ASN A 335 12.64 17.88 -4.04
C ASN A 335 11.53 18.93 -4.27
N GLY A 336 11.66 20.13 -3.69
CA GLY A 336 10.64 21.18 -3.75
C GLY A 336 9.37 20.88 -2.96
N ILE A 337 9.37 19.82 -2.15
CA ILE A 337 8.24 19.43 -1.30
C ILE A 337 8.25 20.35 -0.08
N VAL A 338 7.26 21.23 0.02
CA VAL A 338 7.07 22.16 1.14
C VAL A 338 6.48 21.46 2.34
N PHE A 339 5.53 20.54 2.12
CA PHE A 339 4.84 19.81 3.18
C PHE A 339 4.97 18.30 2.99
N GLY A 340 5.87 17.69 3.76
CA GLY A 340 6.02 16.24 3.84
C GLY A 340 5.40 15.65 5.12
N PRO A 341 4.97 14.38 5.10
CA PRO A 341 4.41 13.69 6.27
C PRO A 341 5.53 13.25 7.24
N ARG A 342 6.20 14.23 7.87
CA ARG A 342 7.31 13.99 8.79
C ARG A 342 6.88 13.08 9.94
N ASN A 343 7.76 12.15 10.31
CA ASN A 343 7.41 10.98 11.11
C ASN A 343 6.79 11.31 12.48
N GLY A 344 7.41 12.22 13.23
CA GLY A 344 6.94 12.62 14.54
C GLY A 344 5.64 13.41 14.46
N MET A 345 5.52 14.27 13.44
CA MET A 345 4.32 15.07 13.18
C MET A 345 3.12 14.18 12.88
N LEU A 346 3.30 13.23 11.97
CA LEU A 346 2.29 12.23 11.63
C LEU A 346 1.91 11.38 12.84
N GLU A 347 2.89 10.90 13.61
CA GLU A 347 2.61 10.08 14.80
C GLU A 347 1.84 10.87 15.86
N ARG A 348 2.21 12.12 16.14
CA ARG A 348 1.49 12.99 17.09
C ARG A 348 0.04 13.20 16.63
N ALA A 349 -0.17 13.50 15.36
CA ALA A 349 -1.50 13.70 14.80
C ALA A 349 -2.37 12.43 14.88
N ILE A 350 -1.79 11.26 14.60
CA ILE A 350 -2.48 9.97 14.73
C ILE A 350 -2.82 9.66 16.19
N VAL A 351 -1.89 9.87 17.12
CA VAL A 351 -2.12 9.62 18.55
C VAL A 351 -3.23 10.51 19.09
N GLU A 352 -3.28 11.77 18.67
CA GLU A 352 -4.34 12.71 19.05
C GLU A 352 -5.72 12.27 18.52
N ALA A 353 -5.78 11.83 17.27
CA ALA A 353 -7.00 11.26 16.68
C ALA A 353 -7.43 9.96 17.38
N GLU A 354 -6.50 9.04 17.64
CA GLU A 354 -6.79 7.71 18.20
C GLU A 354 -7.18 7.77 19.68
N ARG A 355 -6.50 8.59 20.48
CA ARG A 355 -6.67 8.59 21.95
C ARG A 355 -7.57 9.68 22.47
N ASN A 356 -7.55 10.84 21.83
CA ASN A 356 -8.27 12.02 22.28
C ASN A 356 -9.48 12.34 21.40
N SER A 357 -9.73 11.51 20.36
CA SER A 357 -10.81 11.71 19.37
C SER A 357 -10.74 13.08 18.69
N ASN A 358 -9.54 13.67 18.65
CA ASN A 358 -9.30 14.98 18.06
C ASN A 358 -8.60 14.80 16.71
N LEU A 359 -9.39 14.89 15.64
CA LEU A 359 -8.94 14.70 14.26
C LEU A 359 -8.32 15.96 13.66
N GLU A 360 -8.43 17.13 14.30
CA GLU A 360 -8.05 18.41 13.71
C GLU A 360 -6.57 18.44 13.26
N PRO A 361 -5.58 18.02 14.09
CA PRO A 361 -4.18 18.01 13.66
C PRO A 361 -3.91 17.05 12.49
N PHE A 362 -4.64 15.92 12.47
CA PHE A 362 -4.53 14.96 11.37
C PHE A 362 -5.10 15.53 10.07
N LEU A 363 -6.27 16.17 10.12
CA LEU A 363 -6.90 16.78 8.95
C LEU A 363 -6.10 17.97 8.42
N GLU A 364 -5.49 18.76 9.30
CA GLU A 364 -4.58 19.85 8.91
C GLU A 364 -3.34 19.30 8.18
N LEU A 365 -2.69 18.29 8.75
CA LEU A 365 -1.54 17.63 8.11
C LEU A 365 -1.92 16.99 6.77
N ALA A 366 -3.04 16.27 6.73
CA ALA A 366 -3.51 15.61 5.52
C ALA A 366 -3.73 16.62 4.38
N ARG A 367 -4.37 17.76 4.65
CA ARG A 367 -4.56 18.83 3.64
C ARG A 367 -3.22 19.37 3.13
N ALA A 368 -2.29 19.66 4.03
CA ALA A 368 -0.98 20.19 3.65
C ALA A 368 -0.19 19.19 2.77
N THR A 369 -0.19 17.91 3.14
CA THR A 369 0.55 16.87 2.39
C THR A 369 -0.13 16.42 1.10
N GLN A 370 -1.41 16.75 0.89
CA GLN A 370 -2.12 16.50 -0.37
C GLN A 370 -1.89 17.59 -1.42
N ASP A 371 -1.41 18.76 -1.01
CA ASP A 371 -0.92 19.83 -1.90
C ASP A 371 0.53 20.22 -1.54
N PRO A 372 1.47 19.25 -1.63
CA PRO A 372 2.77 19.33 -0.96
C PRO A 372 3.71 20.41 -1.52
N PHE A 373 3.41 20.96 -2.69
CA PHE A 373 4.23 21.98 -3.36
C PHE A 373 3.69 23.41 -3.14
N ASN A 374 2.45 23.56 -2.65
CA ASN A 374 1.84 24.85 -2.42
C ASN A 374 2.26 25.39 -1.05
N PRO A 375 2.96 26.54 -0.96
CA PRO A 375 3.44 27.08 0.30
C PRO A 375 2.33 27.55 1.26
N ASP A 376 1.11 27.70 0.76
CA ASP A 376 -0.07 28.14 1.51
C ASP A 376 -0.97 26.98 1.96
N ALA A 377 -0.60 25.72 1.67
CA ALA A 377 -1.42 24.53 2.00
C ALA A 377 -1.44 24.18 3.50
N GLY A 378 -0.52 24.72 4.29
CA GLY A 378 -0.38 24.45 5.72
C GLY A 378 0.38 25.56 6.45
N PRO A 379 0.43 25.51 7.80
CA PRO A 379 1.13 26.50 8.61
C PRO A 379 2.66 26.37 8.49
N GLU A 380 3.37 27.50 8.65
CA GLU A 380 4.84 27.59 8.52
C GLU A 380 5.62 26.54 9.32
N TRP A 381 5.17 26.21 10.53
CA TRP A 381 5.88 25.27 11.40
C TRP A 381 5.94 23.84 10.83
N MET A 382 5.05 23.47 9.91
CA MET A 382 5.06 22.14 9.26
C MET A 382 6.15 22.00 8.19
N LYS A 383 6.68 23.12 7.70
CA LYS A 383 7.70 23.14 6.63
C LYS A 383 9.06 22.66 7.16
N ALA A 384 9.39 23.03 8.39
CA ALA A 384 10.69 22.78 8.98
C ALA A 384 10.95 21.29 9.26
N PRO A 385 12.20 20.81 9.09
CA PRO A 385 12.58 19.48 9.53
C PRO A 385 12.42 19.30 11.03
N GLU A 386 12.05 18.08 11.44
CA GLU A 386 11.91 17.74 12.86
C GLU A 386 13.27 17.49 13.53
N GLY A 387 14.31 17.28 12.73
CA GLY A 387 15.66 17.01 13.20
C GLY A 387 15.87 15.55 13.61
N ALA A 388 17.09 15.22 14.06
CA ALA A 388 17.43 13.85 14.42
C ALA A 388 16.84 13.48 15.79
N PHE A 389 15.86 12.56 15.81
CA PHE A 389 15.39 11.90 17.01
C PHE A 389 15.13 10.41 16.76
N PRO A 390 15.25 9.54 17.79
CA PRO A 390 14.93 8.13 17.65
C PRO A 390 13.45 7.95 17.30
N PHE A 391 13.16 7.49 16.09
CA PHE A 391 11.81 7.15 15.65
C PHE A 391 11.69 5.65 15.36
N ARG A 392 10.61 5.04 15.86
CA ARG A 392 10.23 3.68 15.49
C ARG A 392 8.75 3.65 15.19
N THR A 393 8.41 2.95 14.13
CA THR A 393 7.04 2.74 13.70
C THR A 393 6.66 1.27 13.79
N PHE A 394 5.39 1.02 14.06
CA PHE A 394 4.86 -0.31 14.33
C PHE A 394 3.96 -0.74 13.19
N CYS A 395 4.04 -2.03 12.87
CA CYS A 395 3.02 -2.65 12.05
C CYS A 395 1.70 -2.52 12.82
N GLY A 396 0.63 -2.05 12.17
CA GLY A 396 -0.69 -1.85 12.78
C GLY A 396 -1.42 -3.14 13.18
N THR A 397 -0.66 -4.19 13.49
CA THR A 397 -1.07 -5.60 13.51
C THR A 397 -0.88 -6.16 14.89
#